data_AF-A0A0Q7AC20-F1
#
_entry.id   AF-A0A0Q7AC20-F1
#
_cell.length_a   1.000
_cell.length_b   1.000
_cell.length_c   1.000
_cell.angle_alpha   90.00
_cell.angle_beta   90.00
_cell.angle_gamma   90.00
#
_symmetry.space_group_name_H-M   'P 1'
#
loop_
_entity.id
_entity.type
_entity.pdbx_description
1 polymer ?
#
loop_
_entity_poly.entity_id
_entity_poly.type
_entity_poly.pdbx_seq_one_letter_code
_entity_poly.pdbx_strand_id
1 'polypeptide(L)'
;MDEYEIAHGEDASQLTDEIIANARPISEFPELPNFFKTRGQRGPQKAPVKERVGLRLNSDVVEHFRRTGPGWQSRINDVLENYVKANET
;
A
#
# COMPACT_ATOMS: atom_id res chain seq x y z
N MET A 1 -16.50 11.00 -19.35
CA MET A 1 -15.19 10.59 -18.83
C MET A 1 -15.23 9.10 -18.65
N ASP A 2 -14.45 8.38 -19.45
CA ASP A 2 -14.33 6.93 -19.32
C ASP A 2 -13.29 6.57 -18.23
N GLU A 3 -13.30 5.30 -17.80
CA GLU A 3 -12.43 4.80 -16.72
C GLU A 3 -10.94 4.89 -17.10
N TYR A 4 -10.63 4.95 -18.40
CA TYR A 4 -9.28 5.07 -18.93
C TYR A 4 -8.73 6.50 -18.79
N GLU A 5 -9.52 7.51 -19.16
CA GLU A 5 -9.18 8.94 -19.03
C GLU A 5 -8.91 9.34 -17.57
N ILE A 6 -9.70 8.82 -16.62
CA ILE A 6 -9.52 9.09 -15.18
C ILE A 6 -8.21 8.47 -14.67
N ALA A 7 -7.85 7.27 -15.13
CA ALA A 7 -6.67 6.54 -14.67
C ALA A 7 -5.35 7.11 -15.22
N HIS A 8 -5.37 7.69 -16.43
CA HIS A 8 -4.17 8.20 -17.10
C HIS A 8 -3.97 9.72 -16.94
N GLY A 9 -4.98 10.43 -16.42
CA GLY A 9 -4.86 11.85 -16.09
C GLY A 9 -4.67 12.76 -17.31
N GLU A 10 -5.12 12.32 -18.48
CA GLU A 10 -4.97 13.06 -19.75
C GLU A 10 -5.76 14.40 -19.75
N ASP A 11 -6.75 14.55 -18.87
CA ASP A 11 -7.54 15.78 -18.65
C ASP A 11 -7.02 16.65 -17.48
N ALA A 12 -5.79 16.42 -17.00
CA ALA A 12 -5.20 17.32 -16.02
C ALA A 12 -4.84 18.66 -16.67
N SER A 13 -5.42 19.75 -16.18
CA SER A 13 -5.05 21.10 -16.63
C SER A 13 -3.56 21.36 -16.42
N GLN A 14 -2.88 21.89 -17.43
CA GLN A 14 -1.46 22.25 -17.35
C GLN A 14 -1.26 23.33 -16.28
N LEU A 15 -0.23 23.16 -15.44
CA LEU A 15 0.13 24.14 -14.43
C LEU A 15 0.88 25.31 -15.10
N THR A 16 0.14 26.38 -15.42
CA THR A 16 0.68 27.60 -16.03
C THR A 16 1.14 28.60 -14.97
N ASP A 17 1.97 29.57 -15.38
CA ASP A 17 2.46 30.65 -14.49
C ASP A 17 1.32 31.49 -13.91
N GLU A 18 0.24 31.69 -14.67
CA GLU A 18 -0.96 32.39 -14.20
C GLU A 18 -1.67 31.62 -13.08
N ILE A 19 -1.73 30.29 -13.15
CA ILE A 19 -2.31 29.45 -12.10
C ILE A 19 -1.45 29.53 -10.83
N ILE A 20 -0.13 29.54 -10.97
CA ILE A 20 0.80 29.70 -9.84
C ILE A 20 0.64 31.09 -9.21
N ALA A 21 0.55 32.14 -10.02
CA ALA A 21 0.41 33.52 -9.55
C ALA A 21 -0.91 33.75 -8.78
N ASN A 22 -1.97 33.03 -9.14
CA ASN A 22 -3.28 33.10 -8.46
C ASN A 22 -3.46 32.06 -7.34
N ALA A 23 -2.44 31.25 -7.04
CA ALA A 23 -2.52 30.26 -5.98
C ALA A 23 -2.66 30.94 -4.60
N ARG A 24 -3.61 30.45 -3.78
CA ARG A 24 -3.86 30.97 -2.43
C ARG A 24 -3.46 29.94 -1.37
N PRO A 25 -2.99 30.37 -0.19
CA PRO A 25 -2.62 29.46 0.88
C PRO A 25 -3.83 28.67 1.38
N ILE A 26 -3.60 27.41 1.76
CA ILE A 26 -4.68 26.50 2.17
C ILE A 26 -5.45 26.96 3.42
N SER A 27 -4.84 27.83 4.24
CA SER A 27 -5.48 28.45 5.40
C SER A 27 -6.68 29.34 5.05
N GLU A 28 -6.78 29.79 3.79
CA GLU A 28 -7.92 30.60 3.32
C GLU A 28 -9.16 29.75 2.96
N PHE A 29 -9.07 28.42 3.08
CA PHE A 29 -10.15 27.48 2.76
C PHE A 29 -10.57 26.68 4.00
N PRO A 30 -11.28 27.30 4.96
CA PRO A 30 -11.67 26.66 6.23
C PRO A 30 -12.63 25.46 6.07
N GLU A 31 -13.30 25.33 4.93
CA GLU A 31 -14.16 24.21 4.54
C GLU A 31 -13.40 22.92 4.16
N LEU A 32 -12.06 22.95 4.13
CA LEU A 32 -11.20 21.82 3.80
C LEU A 32 -10.45 21.21 5.01
N PRO A 33 -11.08 21.00 6.18
CA PRO A 33 -10.35 20.76 7.43
C PRO A 33 -9.53 19.44 7.46
N ASN A 34 -9.74 18.51 6.52
CA ASN A 34 -9.11 17.18 6.55
C ASN A 34 -8.62 16.67 5.19
N PHE A 35 -8.44 17.55 4.19
CA PHE A 35 -8.10 17.07 2.84
C PHE A 35 -6.68 16.48 2.74
N PHE A 36 -5.76 16.98 3.56
CA PHE A 36 -4.38 16.51 3.61
C PHE A 36 -4.13 15.79 4.94
N LYS A 37 -3.78 14.51 4.87
CA LYS A 37 -3.30 13.76 6.05
C LYS A 37 -2.07 14.46 6.60
N THR A 38 -1.98 14.57 7.92
CA THR A 38 -0.76 15.06 8.59
C THR A 38 0.46 14.30 8.05
N ARG A 39 1.54 15.02 7.74
CA ARG A 39 2.79 14.38 7.28
C ARG A 39 3.15 13.22 8.23
N GLY A 40 3.32 12.02 7.67
CA GLY A 40 3.61 10.80 8.42
C GLY A 40 2.41 9.89 8.73
N GLN A 41 1.17 10.32 8.47
CA GLN A 41 -0.02 9.46 8.59
C GLN A 41 -0.18 8.57 7.35
N ARG A 42 0.05 7.26 7.53
CA ARG A 42 -0.31 6.25 6.52
C ARG A 42 -1.82 6.12 6.46
N GLY A 43 -2.38 5.91 5.26
CA GLY A 43 -3.80 5.62 5.12
C GLY A 43 -4.22 4.35 5.86
N PRO A 44 -5.54 4.15 6.07
CA PRO A 44 -6.04 2.93 6.68
C PRO A 44 -5.49 1.70 5.94
N GLN A 45 -5.00 0.73 6.72
CA GLN A 45 -4.47 -0.53 6.19
C GLN A 45 -5.62 -1.27 5.49
N LYS A 46 -5.57 -1.38 4.15
CA LYS A 46 -6.62 -2.02 3.35
C LYS A 46 -6.62 -3.56 3.45
N ALA A 47 -5.50 -4.16 3.82
CA ALA A 47 -5.37 -5.62 3.95
C ALA A 47 -5.57 -6.08 5.40
N PRO A 48 -6.19 -7.25 5.64
CA PRO A 48 -6.29 -7.82 6.98
C PRO A 48 -4.90 -7.97 7.61
N VAL A 49 -4.82 -7.66 8.90
CA VAL A 49 -3.57 -7.70 9.65
C VAL A 49 -3.15 -9.17 9.81
N LYS A 50 -1.90 -9.49 9.44
CA LYS A 50 -1.33 -10.83 9.68
C LYS A 50 -1.39 -11.15 11.17
N GLU A 51 -1.92 -12.31 11.52
CA GLU A 51 -1.96 -12.76 12.91
C GLU A 51 -0.56 -13.24 13.35
N ARG A 52 -0.11 -12.79 14.52
CA ARG A 52 1.17 -13.23 15.09
C ARG A 52 0.97 -14.53 15.85
N VAL A 53 1.28 -15.65 15.20
CA VAL A 53 1.22 -16.98 15.80
C VAL A 53 2.62 -17.53 16.13
N GLY A 54 2.73 -18.26 17.24
CA GLY A 54 3.93 -19.01 17.60
C GLY A 54 3.88 -20.43 17.04
N LEU A 55 4.49 -20.67 15.88
CA LEU A 55 4.52 -21.97 15.21
C LEU A 55 5.91 -22.62 15.31
N ARG A 56 5.97 -23.92 15.56
CA ARG A 56 7.19 -24.72 15.45
C ARG A 56 7.29 -25.33 14.05
N LEU A 57 8.44 -25.18 13.42
CA LEU A 57 8.76 -25.71 12.10
C LEU A 57 10.02 -26.56 12.19
N ASN A 58 10.19 -27.50 11.27
CA ASN A 58 11.43 -28.26 11.17
C ASN A 58 12.61 -27.34 10.84
N SER A 59 13.79 -27.70 11.36
CA SER A 59 14.99 -26.86 11.25
C SER A 59 15.46 -26.68 9.80
N ASP A 60 15.37 -27.73 8.99
CA ASP A 60 15.72 -27.75 7.57
C ASP A 60 14.85 -26.77 6.75
N VAL A 61 13.55 -26.72 7.02
CA VAL A 61 12.62 -25.77 6.40
C VAL A 61 13.03 -24.33 6.73
N VAL A 62 13.27 -24.05 8.02
CA VAL A 62 13.67 -22.71 8.47
C VAL A 62 15.01 -22.29 7.86
N GLU A 63 15.98 -23.21 7.81
CA GLU A 63 17.28 -22.95 7.21
C GLU A 63 17.18 -22.66 5.71
N HIS A 64 16.40 -23.45 4.97
CA HIS A 64 16.16 -23.24 3.55
C HIS A 64 15.66 -21.82 3.28
N PHE A 65 14.62 -21.38 4.00
CA PHE A 65 14.09 -20.04 3.81
C PHE A 65 15.08 -18.96 4.29
N ARG A 66 15.76 -19.12 5.42
CA ARG A 66 16.75 -18.12 5.89
C ARG A 66 17.86 -17.85 4.87
N ARG A 67 18.31 -18.87 4.13
CA ARG A 67 19.31 -18.74 3.07
C ARG A 67 18.85 -17.85 1.91
N THR A 68 17.54 -17.67 1.72
CA THR A 68 16.99 -16.75 0.71
C THR A 68 17.11 -15.26 1.10
N GLY A 69 17.66 -14.95 2.28
CA GLY A 69 17.96 -13.60 2.72
C GLY A 69 16.77 -12.85 3.32
N PRO A 70 16.84 -11.50 3.39
CA PRO A 70 15.76 -10.67 3.94
C PRO A 70 14.40 -11.01 3.33
N GLY A 71 13.35 -11.01 4.16
CA GLY A 71 11.99 -11.36 3.73
C GLY A 71 11.69 -12.87 3.74
N TRP A 72 12.57 -13.73 4.24
CA TRP A 72 12.33 -15.18 4.29
C TRP A 72 11.05 -15.58 5.04
N GLN A 73 10.66 -14.82 6.07
CA GLN A 73 9.39 -15.03 6.80
C GLN A 73 8.16 -14.73 5.94
N SER A 74 8.25 -13.75 5.03
CA SER A 74 7.18 -13.52 4.06
C SER A 74 7.12 -14.66 3.05
N ARG A 75 8.27 -15.12 2.54
CA ARG A 75 8.30 -16.23 1.57
C ARG A 75 7.69 -17.52 2.12
N ILE A 76 7.98 -17.88 3.37
CA ILE A 76 7.37 -19.07 3.97
C ILE A 76 5.85 -18.89 4.16
N ASN A 77 5.40 -17.69 4.53
CA ASN A 77 3.97 -17.39 4.59
C ASN A 77 3.28 -17.56 3.23
N ASP A 78 3.89 -17.07 2.15
CA ASP A 78 3.31 -17.14 0.80
C ASP A 78 3.18 -18.60 0.34
N VAL A 79 4.14 -19.46 0.69
CA VAL A 79 4.07 -20.90 0.42
C VAL A 79 2.92 -21.55 1.19
N LEU A 80 2.75 -21.24 2.47
CA LEU A 80 1.65 -21.77 3.28
C LEU A 80 0.29 -21.28 2.76
N GLU A 81 0.18 -20.01 2.37
CA GLU A 81 -1.03 -19.44 1.79
C GLU A 81 -1.41 -20.13 0.47
N ASN A 82 -0.42 -20.37 -0.40
CA ASN A 82 -0.65 -21.08 -1.66
C ASN A 82 -1.05 -22.54 -1.41
N TYR A 83 -0.46 -23.20 -0.42
CA TYR A 83 -0.86 -24.56 -0.03
C TYR A 83 -2.32 -24.60 0.42
N VAL A 84 -2.76 -23.67 1.27
CA VAL A 84 -4.17 -23.58 1.72
C VAL A 84 -5.11 -23.39 0.52
N LYS A 85 -4.84 -22.40 -0.35
CA LYS A 85 -5.67 -22.14 -1.54
C LYS A 85 -5.78 -23.34 -2.47
N ALA A 86 -4.70 -24.11 -2.63
CA ALA A 86 -4.68 -25.28 -3.49
C ALA A 86 -5.44 -26.50 -2.91
N ASN A 87 -5.58 -26.58 -1.58
CA ASN A 87 -6.22 -27.71 -0.90
C ASN A 87 -7.65 -27.41 -0.41
N GLU A 88 -8.12 -26.17 -0.55
CA GLU A 88 -9.50 -25.76 -0.28
C GLU A 88 -10.39 -25.78 -1.56
N THR A 89 -9.92 -26.41 -2.63
CA THR A 89 -10.72 -26.74 -3.83
C THR A 89 -11.29 -28.14 -3.72
#